data_AF-A0A7K1E4C3-F1
#
_entry.id   AF-A0A7K1E4C3-F1
#
_cell.length_a   1.000
_cell.length_b   1.000
_cell.length_c   1.000
_cell.angle_alpha   90.00
_cell.angle_beta   90.00
_cell.angle_gamma   90.00
#
_symmetry.space_group_name_H-M   'P 1'
#
loop_
_entity.id
_entity.type
_entity.pdbx_description
1 polymer ?
#
loop_
_entity_poly.entity_id
_entity_poly.type
_entity_poly.pdbx_seq_one_letter_code
_entity_poly.pdbx_strand_id
1 'polypeptide(L)'
;VDAVRKIVEQVAGTVLVDEDLRQISAPVTTGTKALIEAVKAMDDAGIHPLDLGLKRPSLDDVFLSLTGHVAEDDSESEVKADSRAGKGRR
;
A
#
# COMPACT_ATOMS: atom_id res chain seq x y z
N VAL A 1 3.06 -2.29 -17.67
CA VAL A 1 3.23 -2.33 -16.20
C VAL A 1 4.36 -3.29 -15.83
N ASP A 2 4.38 -4.52 -16.35
CA ASP A 2 5.41 -5.53 -16.02
C ASP A 2 6.86 -5.11 -16.25
N ALA A 3 7.17 -4.45 -17.37
CA ALA A 3 8.53 -3.97 -17.64
C ALA A 3 9.00 -2.92 -16.62
N VAL A 4 8.12 -1.97 -16.28
CA VAL A 4 8.38 -0.93 -15.27
C VAL A 4 8.52 -1.55 -13.88
N ARG A 5 7.66 -2.51 -13.54
CA ARG A 5 7.75 -3.24 -12.28
C ARG A 5 9.13 -3.86 -12.11
N LYS A 6 9.64 -4.58 -13.12
CA LYS A 6 10.97 -5.19 -13.07
C LYS A 6 12.07 -4.17 -12.86
N ILE A 7 12.02 -3.05 -13.58
CA ILE A 7 13.02 -1.97 -13.43
C ILE A 7 13.01 -1.41 -12.01
N VAL A 8 11.82 -1.10 -11.47
CA VAL A 8 11.69 -0.56 -10.10
C VAL A 8 12.14 -1.60 -9.07
N GLU A 9 11.86 -2.88 -9.28
CA GLU A 9 12.30 -4.00 -8.43
C GLU A 9 13.82 -4.11 -8.38
N GLN A 10 14.52 -3.91 -9.51
CA GLN A 10 15.98 -3.91 -9.56
C GLN A 10 16.60 -2.77 -8.74
N VAL A 11 15.95 -1.61 -8.71
CA VAL A 11 16.47 -0.42 -8.02
C VAL A 11 16.15 -0.43 -6.51
N ALA A 12 14.94 -0.86 -6.14
CA ALA A 12 14.41 -0.69 -4.79
C ALA A 12 14.14 -2.01 -4.04
N GLY A 13 14.20 -3.15 -4.73
CA GLY A 13 13.95 -4.47 -4.16
C GLY A 13 12.46 -4.81 -4.05
N THR A 14 11.71 -4.09 -3.21
CA THR A 14 10.27 -4.35 -3.02
C THR A 14 9.43 -3.35 -3.79
N VAL A 15 8.39 -3.82 -4.48
CA VAL A 15 7.53 -2.99 -5.33
C VAL A 15 6.06 -3.19 -4.96
N LEU A 16 5.34 -2.08 -4.87
CA LEU A 16 3.90 -2.01 -4.71
C LEU A 16 3.29 -1.56 -6.03
N VAL A 17 2.32 -2.31 -6.52
CA VAL A 17 1.60 -2.01 -7.77
C VAL A 17 0.15 -1.72 -7.43
N ASP A 18 -0.31 -0.56 -7.87
CA ASP A 18 -1.72 -0.18 -7.87
C ASP A 18 -2.19 -0.18 -9.33
N GLU A 19 -2.98 -1.20 -9.71
CA GLU A 19 -3.44 -1.36 -11.09
C GLU A 19 -4.51 -0.34 -11.47
N ASP A 20 -5.36 0.06 -10.52
CA ASP A 20 -6.45 1.01 -10.73
C ASP A 20 -5.90 2.42 -11.00
N LEU A 21 -4.91 2.84 -10.21
CA LEU A 21 -4.20 4.10 -10.40
C LEU A 21 -3.09 4.02 -11.46
N ARG A 22 -2.80 2.82 -11.97
CA ARG A 22 -1.64 2.50 -12.84
C ARG A 22 -0.34 3.06 -12.27
N GLN A 23 -0.18 2.92 -10.96
CA GLN A 23 0.93 3.48 -10.21
C GLN A 23 1.84 2.36 -9.69
N ILE A 24 3.15 2.59 -9.75
CA ILE A 24 4.15 1.73 -9.16
C ILE A 24 4.92 2.55 -8.14
N SER A 25 5.04 2.04 -6.92
CA SER A 25 5.77 2.69 -5.83
C SER A 25 6.71 1.69 -5.14
N ALA A 26 7.82 2.19 -4.61
CA ALA A 26 8.78 1.37 -3.90
C ALA A 26 9.50 2.20 -2.83
N PRO A 27 9.75 1.64 -1.63
CA PRO A 27 10.55 2.31 -0.62
C PRO A 27 12.01 2.37 -1.06
N VAL A 28 12.63 3.54 -0.92
CA VAL A 28 14.04 3.75 -1.26
C VAL A 28 14.78 4.40 -0.10
N THR A 29 15.99 3.92 0.19
CA THR A 29 16.86 4.49 1.23
C THR A 29 17.92 5.44 0.68
N THR A 30 18.18 5.38 -0.64
CA THR A 30 19.21 6.17 -1.33
C THR A 30 18.68 7.49 -1.90
N GLY A 31 17.39 7.77 -1.73
CA GLY A 31 16.74 9.02 -2.14
C GLY A 31 16.85 9.28 -3.65
N THR A 32 17.25 10.49 -4.04
CA THR A 32 17.32 10.94 -5.45
C THR A 32 18.21 10.06 -6.32
N LYS A 33 19.19 9.36 -5.73
CA LYS A 33 20.04 8.43 -6.48
C LYS A 33 19.23 7.30 -7.10
N ALA A 34 18.31 6.69 -6.34
CA ALA A 34 17.41 5.66 -6.86
C ALA A 34 16.50 6.20 -7.97
N LEU A 35 16.00 7.43 -7.83
CA LEU A 35 15.18 8.07 -8.86
C LEU A 35 15.93 8.19 -10.20
N ILE A 36 17.18 8.68 -10.16
CA ILE A 36 18.01 8.84 -11.37
C ILE A 36 18.32 7.49 -12.01
N GLU A 37 18.61 6.47 -11.21
CA GLU A 37 18.88 5.12 -11.70
C GLU A 37 17.65 4.50 -12.38
N ALA A 38 16.48 4.65 -11.77
CA ALA A 38 15.22 4.19 -12.35
C ALA A 38 14.90 4.92 -13.67
N VAL A 39 15.09 6.26 -13.75
CA VAL A 39 14.89 7.02 -14.99
C VAL A 39 15.79 6.49 -16.10
N LYS A 40 17.08 6.27 -15.82
CA LYS A 40 18.03 5.76 -16.82
C LYS A 40 17.63 4.38 -17.33
N ALA A 41 17.28 3.47 -16.41
CA ALA A 41 16.84 2.13 -16.78
C ALA A 41 15.53 2.13 -17.57
N MET A 42 14.62 3.07 -17.29
CA MET A 42 13.40 3.26 -18.10
C MET A 42 13.71 3.83 -19.49
N ASP A 43 14.61 4.79 -19.60
CA ASP A 43 15.05 5.38 -20.87
C ASP A 43 15.75 4.35 -21.76
N ASP A 44 16.64 3.53 -21.20
CA ASP A 44 17.30 2.40 -21.89
C ASP A 44 16.28 1.37 -22.41
N ALA A 45 15.14 1.23 -21.73
CA ALA A 45 14.04 0.36 -22.13
C ALA A 45 13.02 1.05 -23.09
N GLY A 46 13.23 2.33 -23.43
CA GLY A 46 12.30 3.11 -24.25
C GLY A 46 10.96 3.40 -23.57
N ILE A 47 10.93 3.42 -22.24
CA ILE A 47 9.72 3.66 -21.44
C ILE A 47 9.71 5.11 -20.95
N HIS A 48 8.67 5.85 -21.31
CA HIS A 48 8.48 7.23 -20.88
C HIS A 48 7.37 7.31 -19.82
N PRO A 49 7.70 7.45 -18.52
CA PRO A 49 6.69 7.59 -17.49
C PRO A 49 5.95 8.93 -17.64
N LEU A 50 4.65 8.93 -17.28
CA LEU A 50 3.85 10.16 -17.27
C LEU A 50 4.30 11.12 -16.15
N ASP A 51 4.58 10.55 -14.98
CA ASP A 51 5.09 11.27 -13.82
C ASP A 51 6.04 10.34 -13.03
N LEU A 52 7.02 10.93 -12.38
CA LEU A 52 7.99 10.23 -11.55
C LEU A 52 8.49 11.17 -10.45
N GLY A 53 8.38 10.73 -9.20
CA GLY A 53 8.76 11.55 -8.06
C GLY A 53 9.11 10.75 -6.82
N LEU A 54 9.80 11.42 -5.90
CA LEU A 54 10.01 10.92 -4.54
C LEU A 54 8.98 11.57 -3.61
N LYS A 55 8.27 10.74 -2.85
CA LYS A 55 7.35 11.18 -1.81
C LYS A 55 7.94 10.82 -0.46
N ARG A 56 7.85 11.74 0.50
CA ARG A 56 8.11 11.38 1.90
C ARG A 56 6.91 10.62 2.44
N PRO A 57 7.10 9.46 3.11
CA PRO A 57 6.01 8.75 3.74
C PRO A 57 5.31 9.68 4.74
N SER A 58 3.98 9.62 4.76
CA SER A 58 3.15 10.33 5.73
C SER A 58 3.24 9.66 7.11
N LEU A 59 2.72 10.33 8.15
CA LEU A 59 2.63 9.72 9.48
C LEU A 59 1.70 8.50 9.45
N ASP A 60 0.63 8.54 8.66
CA ASP A 60 -0.30 7.42 8.49
C ASP A 60 0.40 6.25 7.80
N ASP A 61 1.20 6.50 6.75
CA ASP A 61 1.99 5.46 6.06
C ASP A 61 2.94 4.75 7.05
N VAL A 62 3.59 5.53 7.92
CA VAL A 62 4.46 5.00 8.98
C VAL A 62 3.66 4.23 10.02
N PHE A 63 2.54 4.79 10.48
CA PHE A 63 1.67 4.16 11.47
C PHE A 63 1.15 2.81 10.96
N LEU A 64 0.67 2.75 9.72
CA LEU A 64 0.22 1.53 9.05
C LEU A 64 1.36 0.52 8.88
N SER A 65 2.56 0.98 8.51
CA SER A 65 3.73 0.09 8.37
C SER A 65 4.20 -0.50 9.71
N LEU A 66 4.05 0.25 10.81
CA LEU A 66 4.51 -0.12 12.15
C LEU A 66 3.48 -0.97 12.90
N THR A 67 2.20 -0.68 12.71
CA THR A 67 1.09 -1.36 13.37
C THR A 67 0.55 -2.54 12.58
N GLY A 68 0.95 -2.68 11.31
CA GLY A 68 0.61 -3.81 10.46
C GLY A 68 -0.89 -3.97 10.27
N HIS A 69 -1.52 -3.12 9.44
CA HIS A 69 -2.89 -3.26 8.93
C HIS A 69 -3.89 -3.96 9.88
N VAL A 70 -4.06 -3.48 11.12
CA VAL A 70 -5.19 -3.87 11.98
C VAL A 70 -6.33 -2.91 11.72
N ALA A 71 -7.01 -3.07 10.59
CA ALA A 71 -8.24 -2.35 10.30
C ALA A 71 -9.18 -3.13 9.38
N GLU A 72 -9.32 -4.44 9.59
CA GLU A 72 -10.55 -5.17 9.25
C GLU A 72 -10.77 -6.27 10.29
N ASP A 73 -11.58 -5.97 11.30
CA ASP A 73 -12.46 -6.95 11.96
C ASP A 73 -13.69 -6.19 12.48
N ASP A 74 -14.41 -5.54 11.56
CA ASP A 74 -15.84 -5.29 11.73
C ASP A 74 -16.58 -6.62 11.47
N SER A 75 -16.39 -7.58 12.36
CA SER A 75 -17.38 -8.63 12.59
C SER A 75 -18.21 -8.23 13.79
N GLU A 76 -19.19 -7.39 13.50
CA GLU A 76 -20.46 -7.25 14.19
C GLU A 76 -20.85 -8.61 14.84
N SER A 77 -20.67 -8.73 16.16
CA SER A 77 -21.28 -9.79 16.95
C SER A 77 -22.20 -9.17 17.99
N GLU A 78 -23.34 -8.68 17.51
CA GLU A 78 -24.55 -8.66 18.32
C GLU A 78 -24.97 -10.10 18.63
N VAL A 79 -24.73 -10.59 19.86
CA VAL A 79 -25.55 -11.58 20.62
C VAL A 79 -24.81 -11.87 21.93
N LYS A 80 -25.36 -11.74 23.16
CA LYS A 80 -26.71 -12.00 23.66
C LYS A 80 -27.04 -11.07 24.84
N ALA A 81 -28.12 -10.31 24.74
CA ALA A 81 -28.85 -9.88 25.93
C ALA A 81 -29.75 -11.04 26.39
N ASP A 82 -29.52 -11.49 27.62
CA ASP A 82 -30.23 -12.57 28.30
C ASP A 82 -31.73 -12.27 28.41
N SER A 83 -32.53 -12.86 27.52
CA SER A 83 -33.99 -12.84 27.63
C SER A 83 -34.45 -13.89 28.66
N ARG A 84 -34.41 -13.53 29.95
CA ARG A 84 -35.18 -14.20 31.01
C ARG A 84 -35.98 -13.20 31.81
N ALA A 85 -37.23 -12.98 31.41
CA ALA A 85 -38.36 -12.74 32.32
C ALA A 85 -39.67 -12.60 31.51
N GLY A 86 -40.13 -13.69 30.92
CA GLY A 86 -41.50 -13.76 30.43
C GLY A 86 -42.34 -14.62 31.36
N LYS A 87 -43.17 -14.02 32.22
CA LYS A 87 -44.54 -14.50 32.50
C LYS A 87 -45.32 -13.53 33.41
N GLY A 88 -46.03 -12.57 32.80
CA GLY A 88 -47.31 -12.15 33.35
C GLY A 88 -48.36 -13.22 33.00
N ARG A 89 -49.21 -13.59 33.99
CA ARG A 89 -50.61 -14.05 33.84
C ARG A 89 -51.09 -14.68 35.16
N ARG A 90 -51.67 -13.85 36.04
CA ARG A 90 -53.00 -14.00 36.67
C ARG A 90 -53.13 -13.05 37.85
#